data_AF-A0A016QQP1-F1
#
_entry.id   AF-A0A016QQP1-F1
#
_cell.length_a   1.000
_cell.length_b   1.000
_cell.length_c   1.000
_cell.angle_alpha   90.00
_cell.angle_beta   90.00
_cell.angle_gamma   90.00
#
_symmetry.space_group_name_H-M   'P 1'
#
loop_
_entity.id
_entity.type
_entity.pdbx_description
1 polymer ?
#
loop_
_entity_poly.entity_id
_entity_poly.type
_entity_poly.pdbx_seq_one_letter_code
_entity_poly.pdbx_strand_id
1 'polypeptide(L)'
;MRVLNVPVSPELLDAWAGWLAPARQMLSPASRRMLLRAQAQYGRGGVPRVRDFADLLPNLTGGRFVWWPSLISPPVLTRVVSAGHPPCQQANVPEAVWAGAASLLPRARALAGTFPLASGPNCFGTVMGAAGVEGAEQQWMQRGPFEAFLAARTRPGGQDDRPGTLLVWRGDGGAVQHAGVTLGGGWALHKPSQLWMTPRVVLPVGDLVRFCRTRGWRLHRSSLVTQQPVA
;
A
#
# COMPACT_ATOMS: atom_id res chain seq x y z
N MET A 1 -18.52 -5.59 -1.50
CA MET A 1 -17.47 -6.52 -1.01
C MET A 1 -16.44 -5.74 -0.21
N ARG A 2 -15.71 -6.38 0.72
CA ARG A 2 -14.54 -5.79 1.38
C ARG A 2 -13.31 -6.67 1.14
N VAL A 3 -12.16 -6.04 0.87
CA VAL A 3 -10.85 -6.70 0.75
C VAL A 3 -9.89 -5.96 1.67
N LEU A 4 -9.14 -6.67 2.52
CA LEU A 4 -8.30 -6.06 3.56
C LEU A 4 -9.06 -5.05 4.44
N ASN A 5 -10.32 -5.35 4.77
CA ASN A 5 -11.24 -4.47 5.49
C ASN A 5 -11.51 -3.11 4.81
N VAL A 6 -11.29 -3.00 3.50
CA VAL A 6 -11.57 -1.79 2.71
C VAL A 6 -12.71 -2.08 1.73
N PRO A 7 -13.73 -1.21 1.63
CA PRO A 7 -14.77 -1.37 0.61
C PRO A 7 -14.16 -1.31 -0.80
N VAL A 8 -14.62 -2.21 -1.67
CA VAL A 8 -14.19 -2.28 -3.07
C VAL A 8 -15.42 -2.10 -3.94
N SER A 9 -15.35 -1.14 -4.88
CA SER A 9 -16.41 -0.91 -5.85
C SER A 9 -16.37 -1.94 -6.99
N PRO A 10 -17.48 -2.18 -7.70
CA PRO A 10 -17.49 -3.07 -8.87
C PRO A 10 -16.45 -2.68 -9.93
N GLU A 11 -16.31 -1.38 -10.20
CA GLU A 11 -15.38 -0.86 -11.22
C GLU A 11 -13.92 -1.18 -10.86
N LEU A 12 -13.59 -1.13 -9.57
CA LEU A 12 -12.26 -1.46 -9.09
C LEU A 12 -12.00 -2.97 -9.16
N LEU A 13 -13.01 -3.82 -8.91
CA LEU A 13 -12.90 -5.27 -9.10
C LEU A 13 -12.66 -5.62 -10.58
N ASP A 14 -13.39 -4.97 -11.50
CA ASP A 14 -13.23 -5.17 -12.93
C ASP A 14 -11.83 -4.73 -13.40
N ALA A 15 -11.36 -3.59 -12.89
CA ALA A 15 -10.01 -3.10 -13.16
C ALA A 15 -8.93 -4.09 -12.68
N TRP A 16 -9.10 -4.68 -11.49
CA TRP A 16 -8.17 -5.70 -10.98
C TRP A 16 -8.21 -6.98 -11.81
N ALA A 17 -9.41 -7.42 -12.21
CA ALA A 17 -9.58 -8.60 -13.06
C ALA A 17 -8.86 -8.42 -14.40
N GLY A 18 -9.08 -7.28 -15.07
CA GLY A 18 -8.46 -6.96 -16.36
C GLY A 18 -6.94 -6.84 -16.28
N TRP A 19 -6.39 -6.33 -15.17
CA TRP A 19 -4.94 -6.27 -14.97
C TRP A 19 -4.31 -7.62 -14.61
N LEU A 20 -4.98 -8.43 -13.78
CA LEU A 20 -4.46 -9.71 -13.34
C LEU A 20 -4.46 -10.73 -14.47
N ALA A 21 -5.54 -10.74 -15.24
CA ALA A 21 -5.74 -11.61 -16.39
C ALA A 21 -6.21 -10.80 -17.60
N PRO A 22 -5.31 -10.01 -18.23
CA PRO A 22 -5.67 -9.28 -19.44
C PRO A 22 -6.10 -10.26 -20.52
N ALA A 23 -7.00 -9.81 -21.42
CA ALA A 23 -7.33 -10.56 -22.61
C ALA A 23 -6.06 -10.73 -23.46
N ARG A 24 -5.41 -11.91 -23.34
CA ARG A 24 -4.15 -12.18 -24.03
C ARG A 24 -4.42 -12.57 -25.48
N GLN A 25 -3.55 -12.14 -26.38
CA GLN A 25 -3.34 -12.85 -27.64
C GLN A 25 -3.13 -14.34 -27.35
N MET A 26 -3.74 -15.21 -28.15
CA MET A 26 -3.72 -16.65 -27.92
C MET A 26 -2.32 -17.21 -28.16
N LEU A 27 -1.49 -17.24 -27.11
CA LEU A 27 -0.22 -17.96 -27.12
C LEU A 27 -0.50 -19.47 -27.27
N SER A 28 0.33 -20.16 -28.06
CA SER A 28 0.27 -21.62 -28.16
C SER A 28 0.50 -22.30 -26.79
N PRO A 29 0.00 -23.53 -26.56
CA PRO A 29 0.29 -24.27 -25.33
C PRO A 29 1.79 -24.42 -25.03
N ALA A 30 2.63 -24.57 -26.06
CA ALA A 30 4.07 -24.65 -25.91
C ALA A 30 4.67 -23.34 -25.38
N SER A 31 4.30 -22.20 -25.99
CA SER A 31 4.74 -20.87 -25.57
C SER A 31 4.28 -20.55 -24.14
N ARG A 32 3.06 -20.95 -23.75
CA ARG A 32 2.56 -20.80 -22.37
C ARG A 32 3.42 -21.55 -21.36
N ARG A 33 3.80 -22.80 -21.66
CA ARG A 33 4.68 -23.60 -20.78
C ARG A 33 6.08 -23.00 -20.68
N MET A 34 6.65 -22.54 -21.79
CA MET A 34 7.96 -21.86 -21.79
C MET A 34 7.93 -20.59 -20.96
N LEU A 35 6.92 -19.74 -21.15
CA LEU A 35 6.74 -18.50 -20.38
C LEU A 35 6.60 -18.80 -18.87
N LEU A 36 5.78 -19.78 -18.50
CA LEU A 36 5.62 -20.18 -17.10
C LEU A 36 6.95 -20.63 -16.48
N ARG A 37 7.72 -21.47 -17.18
CA ARG A 37 9.04 -21.94 -16.72
C ARG A 37 10.01 -20.77 -16.56
N ALA A 38 10.09 -19.88 -17.53
CA ALA A 38 10.96 -18.71 -17.47
C ALA A 38 10.57 -17.79 -16.30
N GLN A 39 9.28 -17.46 -16.15
CA GLN A 39 8.79 -16.64 -15.03
C GLN A 39 9.15 -17.26 -13.67
N ALA A 40 8.96 -18.58 -13.52
CA ALA A 40 9.32 -19.29 -12.29
C ALA A 40 10.83 -19.34 -12.04
N GLN A 41 11.64 -19.64 -13.07
CA GLN A 41 13.10 -19.73 -12.98
C GLN A 41 13.74 -18.39 -12.61
N TYR A 42 13.27 -17.30 -13.19
CA TYR A 42 13.77 -15.95 -12.90
C TYR A 42 13.10 -15.30 -11.69
N GLY A 43 12.30 -16.03 -10.92
CA GLY A 43 11.63 -15.51 -9.73
C GLY A 43 10.69 -14.33 -10.01
N ARG A 44 10.16 -14.23 -11.25
CA ARG A 44 9.21 -13.18 -11.62
C ARG A 44 7.85 -13.48 -10.99
N GLY A 45 7.15 -12.42 -10.57
CA GLY A 45 5.82 -12.53 -9.96
C GLY A 45 4.74 -12.99 -10.93
N GLY A 46 3.51 -13.20 -10.44
CA GLY A 46 2.35 -13.53 -11.29
C GLY A 46 2.25 -14.99 -11.73
N VAL A 47 3.03 -15.89 -11.13
CA VAL A 47 2.96 -17.35 -11.33
C VAL A 47 2.65 -18.08 -10.01
N PRO A 48 1.41 -17.97 -9.50
CA PRO A 48 1.00 -18.61 -8.24
C PRO A 48 1.21 -20.12 -8.23
N ARG A 49 1.34 -20.71 -7.04
CA ARG A 49 1.33 -22.17 -6.89
C ARG A 49 -0.11 -22.65 -6.88
N VAL A 50 -0.38 -23.77 -7.54
CA VAL A 50 -1.72 -24.38 -7.59
C VAL A 50 -2.24 -24.66 -6.18
N ARG A 51 -1.39 -25.19 -5.31
CA ARG A 51 -1.74 -25.53 -3.91
C ARG A 51 -2.25 -24.34 -3.09
N ASP A 52 -1.82 -23.11 -3.40
CA ASP A 52 -2.20 -21.91 -2.64
C ASP A 52 -3.65 -21.47 -2.99
N PHE A 53 -4.25 -22.08 -4.02
CA PHE A 53 -5.59 -21.80 -4.54
C PHE A 53 -6.47 -23.05 -4.70
N ALA A 54 -6.07 -24.20 -4.15
CA ALA A 54 -6.74 -25.48 -4.40
C ALA A 54 -8.23 -25.50 -3.97
N ASP A 55 -8.58 -24.76 -2.93
CA ASP A 55 -9.96 -24.58 -2.45
C ASP A 55 -10.82 -23.67 -3.36
N LEU A 56 -10.19 -22.75 -4.10
CA LEU A 56 -10.88 -21.82 -4.99
C LEU A 56 -10.88 -22.28 -6.46
N LEU A 57 -9.87 -23.05 -6.85
CA LEU A 57 -9.61 -23.47 -8.23
C LEU A 57 -9.25 -24.98 -8.26
N PRO A 58 -10.17 -25.87 -7.89
CA PRO A 58 -9.88 -27.29 -7.65
C PRO A 58 -9.46 -28.07 -8.90
N ASN A 59 -9.84 -27.58 -10.09
CA ASN A 59 -9.56 -28.23 -11.36
C ASN A 59 -8.19 -27.86 -11.96
N LEU A 60 -7.40 -27.02 -11.27
CA LEU A 60 -6.05 -26.69 -11.72
C LEU A 60 -5.10 -27.85 -11.44
N THR A 61 -4.39 -28.27 -12.49
CA THR A 61 -3.37 -29.32 -12.42
C THR A 61 -1.95 -28.75 -12.47
N GLY A 62 -0.98 -29.46 -11.91
CA GLY A 62 0.44 -29.10 -11.94
C GLY A 62 0.89 -28.27 -10.73
N GLY A 63 2.11 -27.71 -10.80
CA GLY A 63 2.71 -26.99 -9.66
C GLY A 63 2.40 -25.49 -9.62
N ARG A 64 2.33 -24.84 -10.77
CA ARG A 64 2.11 -23.39 -10.94
C ARG A 64 1.25 -23.12 -12.15
N PHE A 65 0.60 -21.97 -12.18
CA PHE A 65 -0.24 -21.54 -13.30
C PHE A 65 -0.04 -20.05 -13.62
N VAL A 66 -0.62 -19.60 -14.73
CA VAL A 66 -0.75 -18.19 -15.08
C VAL A 66 -2.22 -17.80 -15.00
N TRP A 67 -2.50 -16.54 -14.68
CA TRP A 67 -3.85 -16.02 -14.61
C TRP A 67 -4.50 -15.98 -16.00
N TRP A 68 -5.72 -16.52 -16.08
CA TRP A 68 -6.61 -16.45 -17.24
C TRP A 68 -7.92 -15.81 -16.80
N PRO A 69 -8.65 -15.10 -17.70
CA PRO A 69 -9.93 -14.49 -17.35
C PRO A 69 -10.91 -15.48 -16.71
N SER A 70 -10.94 -16.73 -17.20
CA SER A 70 -11.79 -17.81 -16.68
C SER A 70 -11.45 -18.27 -15.26
N LEU A 71 -10.28 -17.90 -14.72
CA LEU A 71 -9.87 -18.21 -13.35
C LEU A 71 -10.18 -17.07 -12.38
N ILE A 72 -10.67 -15.92 -12.87
CA ILE A 72 -10.89 -14.75 -12.05
C ILE A 72 -12.30 -14.79 -11.47
N SER A 73 -12.37 -14.77 -10.14
CA SER A 73 -13.60 -14.63 -9.38
C SER A 73 -13.36 -13.69 -8.20
N PRO A 74 -14.41 -13.10 -7.58
CA PRO A 74 -14.23 -12.21 -6.44
C PRO A 74 -13.44 -12.84 -5.27
N PRO A 75 -13.63 -14.13 -4.89
CA PRO A 75 -12.79 -14.79 -3.90
C PRO A 75 -11.31 -14.91 -4.30
N VAL A 76 -11.04 -15.21 -5.57
CA VAL A 76 -9.67 -15.29 -6.11
C VAL A 76 -8.99 -13.92 -6.05
N LEU A 77 -9.66 -12.86 -6.51
CA LEU A 77 -9.15 -11.49 -6.43
C LEU A 77 -8.88 -11.10 -4.98
N THR A 78 -9.81 -11.39 -4.06
CA THR A 78 -9.64 -11.11 -2.63
C THR A 78 -8.36 -11.77 -2.09
N ARG A 79 -8.11 -13.03 -2.43
CA ARG A 79 -6.89 -13.73 -1.99
C ARG A 79 -5.63 -13.14 -2.61
N VAL A 80 -5.64 -12.86 -3.91
CA VAL A 80 -4.48 -12.26 -4.61
C VAL A 80 -4.13 -10.90 -4.01
N VAL A 81 -5.13 -10.04 -3.81
CA VAL A 81 -4.95 -8.69 -3.26
C VAL A 81 -4.53 -8.72 -1.79
N SER A 82 -5.05 -9.67 -1.01
CA SER A 82 -4.73 -9.77 0.42
C SER A 82 -3.39 -10.45 0.71
N ALA A 83 -2.80 -11.12 -0.28
CA ALA A 83 -1.58 -11.91 -0.08
C ALA A 83 -0.43 -11.04 0.45
N GLY A 84 0.04 -11.35 1.65
CA GLY A 84 1.18 -10.66 2.28
C GLY A 84 0.88 -9.24 2.80
N HIS A 85 -0.39 -8.84 2.87
CA HIS A 85 -0.77 -7.51 3.36
C HIS A 85 -1.66 -7.61 4.62
N PRO A 86 -1.40 -6.82 5.67
CA PRO A 86 -2.28 -6.74 6.82
C PRO A 86 -3.59 -6.02 6.43
N PRO A 87 -4.74 -6.43 6.99
CA PRO A 87 -6.00 -5.72 6.77
C PRO A 87 -5.95 -4.34 7.43
N CYS A 88 -6.62 -3.36 6.81
CA CYS A 88 -6.76 -2.03 7.37
C CYS A 88 -7.58 -2.07 8.68
N GLN A 89 -7.11 -1.34 9.70
CA GLN A 89 -7.73 -1.30 11.02
C GLN A 89 -8.37 0.06 11.32
N GLN A 90 -8.69 0.87 10.31
CA GLN A 90 -9.25 2.22 10.52
C GLN A 90 -10.53 2.24 11.39
N ALA A 91 -11.33 1.18 11.36
CA ALA A 91 -12.56 1.06 12.15
C ALA A 91 -12.28 0.91 13.66
N ASN A 92 -11.06 0.53 14.05
CA ASN A 92 -10.64 0.36 15.43
C ASN A 92 -9.99 1.63 16.01
N VAL A 93 -9.79 2.67 15.19
CA VAL A 93 -9.18 3.92 15.62
C VAL A 93 -10.22 4.74 16.38
N PRO A 94 -9.99 5.08 17.66
CA PRO A 94 -10.94 5.88 18.44
C PRO A 94 -11.19 7.25 17.82
N GLU A 95 -12.40 7.77 17.95
CA GLU A 95 -12.77 9.09 17.42
C GLU A 95 -11.88 10.21 17.95
N ALA A 96 -11.49 10.15 19.23
CA ALA A 96 -10.57 11.10 19.83
C ALA A 96 -9.19 11.16 19.15
N VAL A 97 -8.72 10.03 18.59
CA VAL A 97 -7.47 9.98 17.82
C VAL A 97 -7.64 10.71 16.49
N TRP A 98 -8.76 10.49 15.79
CA TRP A 98 -9.08 11.22 14.56
C TRP A 98 -9.19 12.72 14.79
N ALA A 99 -9.92 13.13 15.83
CA ALA A 99 -10.06 14.53 16.21
C ALA A 99 -8.71 15.16 16.58
N GLY A 100 -7.89 14.47 17.38
CA GLY A 100 -6.56 14.94 17.77
C GLY A 100 -5.58 15.07 16.60
N ALA A 101 -5.72 14.25 15.55
CA ALA A 101 -4.90 14.31 14.36
C ALA A 101 -5.30 15.42 13.38
N ALA A 102 -6.56 15.86 13.40
CA ALA A 102 -7.16 16.65 12.32
C ALA A 102 -6.44 17.99 12.03
N SER A 103 -5.84 18.62 13.04
CA SER A 103 -5.12 19.90 12.86
C SER A 103 -3.79 19.76 12.10
N LEU A 104 -3.13 18.61 12.20
CA LEU A 104 -1.87 18.33 11.49
C LEU A 104 -2.09 17.48 10.23
N LEU A 105 -3.12 16.64 10.26
CA LEU A 105 -3.42 15.63 9.25
C LEU A 105 -4.87 15.71 8.78
N PRO A 106 -5.30 16.87 8.21
CA PRO A 106 -6.70 17.13 7.91
C PRO A 106 -7.32 16.14 6.91
N ARG A 107 -6.50 15.45 6.13
CA ARG A 107 -6.94 14.50 5.10
C ARG A 107 -6.76 13.04 5.50
N ALA A 108 -6.12 12.73 6.62
CA ALA A 108 -5.79 11.34 6.99
C ALA A 108 -7.02 10.43 7.04
N ARG A 109 -8.12 10.90 7.65
CA ARG A 109 -9.37 10.11 7.75
C ARG A 109 -9.98 9.80 6.39
N ALA A 110 -10.00 10.77 5.49
CA ALA A 110 -10.54 10.58 4.13
C ALA A 110 -9.70 9.60 3.29
N LEU A 111 -8.39 9.52 3.56
CA LEU A 111 -7.48 8.61 2.85
C LEU A 111 -7.47 7.20 3.45
N ALA A 112 -7.76 7.05 4.73
CA ALA A 112 -7.69 5.78 5.44
C ALA A 112 -8.62 4.73 4.83
N GLY A 113 -8.08 3.53 4.60
CA GLY A 113 -8.81 2.42 4.01
C GLY A 113 -9.43 2.77 2.67
N THR A 114 -8.61 3.30 1.75
CA THR A 114 -8.99 3.53 0.36
C THR A 114 -8.01 2.83 -0.57
N PHE A 115 -8.49 2.35 -1.70
CA PHE A 115 -7.64 1.98 -2.83
C PHE A 115 -7.49 3.19 -3.77
N PRO A 116 -6.32 3.42 -4.36
CA PRO A 116 -6.21 4.35 -5.48
C PRO A 116 -6.87 3.79 -6.75
N LEU A 117 -7.26 4.67 -7.67
CA LEU A 117 -7.87 4.31 -8.95
C LEU A 117 -6.88 3.84 -10.02
N ALA A 118 -5.58 4.11 -9.82
CA ALA A 118 -4.49 3.77 -10.74
C ALA A 118 -3.21 3.48 -9.95
N SER A 119 -2.23 2.83 -10.60
CA SER A 119 -0.91 2.63 -10.00
C SER A 119 -0.13 3.95 -10.06
N GLY A 120 0.79 4.16 -9.12
CA GLY A 120 1.53 5.42 -8.99
C GLY A 120 1.46 5.98 -7.57
N PRO A 121 0.26 6.30 -7.03
CA PRO A 121 0.06 6.66 -5.63
C PRO A 121 0.92 5.80 -4.72
N ASN A 122 1.69 6.39 -3.82
CA ASN A 122 2.66 5.66 -2.99
C ASN A 122 2.68 6.18 -1.55
N CYS A 123 3.63 5.68 -0.76
CA CYS A 123 3.79 6.06 0.64
C CYS A 123 4.07 7.55 0.84
N PHE A 124 4.94 8.14 0.00
CA PHE A 124 5.30 9.57 0.08
C PHE A 124 4.08 10.46 -0.19
N GLY A 125 3.37 10.18 -1.29
CA GLY A 125 2.15 10.90 -1.65
C GLY A 125 1.06 10.76 -0.59
N THR A 126 0.93 9.57 0.01
CA THR A 126 -0.04 9.34 1.10
C THR A 126 0.26 10.17 2.34
N VAL A 127 1.54 10.26 2.75
CA VAL A 127 1.97 11.09 3.90
C VAL A 127 1.73 12.57 3.62
N MET A 128 2.17 13.06 2.46
CA MET A 128 2.00 14.47 2.07
C MET A 128 0.53 14.83 1.94
N GLY A 129 -0.27 13.99 1.28
CA GLY A 129 -1.70 14.18 1.13
C GLY A 129 -2.41 14.19 2.47
N ALA A 130 -2.08 13.26 3.38
CA ALA A 130 -2.62 13.25 4.74
C ALA A 130 -2.33 14.56 5.49
N ALA A 131 -1.13 15.12 5.33
CA ALA A 131 -0.70 16.40 5.88
C ALA A 131 -1.23 17.65 5.13
N GLY A 132 -2.17 17.46 4.20
CA GLY A 132 -2.87 18.55 3.53
C GLY A 132 -2.23 19.06 2.24
N VAL A 133 -1.19 18.40 1.70
CA VAL A 133 -0.65 18.76 0.38
C VAL A 133 -1.61 18.25 -0.70
N GLU A 134 -2.28 19.18 -1.38
CA GLU A 134 -3.31 18.87 -2.37
C GLU A 134 -2.80 17.99 -3.52
N GLY A 135 -3.56 16.93 -3.84
CA GLY A 135 -3.30 16.02 -4.95
C GLY A 135 -2.10 15.08 -4.77
N ALA A 136 -1.28 15.24 -3.73
CA ALA A 136 -0.08 14.45 -3.52
C ALA A 136 -0.39 12.94 -3.41
N GLU A 137 -1.53 12.57 -2.83
CA GLU A 137 -1.94 11.18 -2.65
C GLU A 137 -2.25 10.46 -3.97
N GLN A 138 -2.48 11.18 -5.07
CA GLN A 138 -2.83 10.62 -6.38
C GLN A 138 -1.62 10.45 -7.29
N GLN A 139 -0.46 10.97 -6.88
CA GLN A 139 0.73 10.99 -7.71
C GLN A 139 1.69 9.86 -7.36
N TRP A 140 2.48 9.47 -8.36
CA TRP A 140 3.77 8.84 -8.07
C TRP A 140 4.74 9.88 -7.54
N MET A 141 4.61 10.15 -6.24
CA MET A 141 5.45 11.12 -5.55
C MET A 141 6.90 10.64 -5.53
N GLN A 142 7.79 11.45 -6.09
CA GLN A 142 9.22 11.15 -6.21
C GLN A 142 9.96 11.51 -4.92
N ARG A 143 11.19 11.00 -4.76
CA ARG A 143 12.03 11.25 -3.57
C ARG A 143 12.34 12.74 -3.37
N GLY A 144 12.74 13.46 -4.42
CA GLY A 144 13.14 14.87 -4.33
C GLY A 144 12.05 15.76 -3.71
N PRO A 145 10.82 15.77 -4.25
CA PRO A 145 9.69 16.50 -3.67
C PRO A 145 9.36 16.07 -2.24
N PHE A 146 9.45 14.77 -1.91
CA PHE A 146 9.21 14.29 -0.55
C PHE A 146 10.29 14.77 0.44
N GLU A 147 11.57 14.75 0.06
CA GLU A 147 12.67 15.27 0.90
C GLU A 147 12.53 16.78 1.11
N ALA A 148 12.13 17.54 0.08
CA ALA A 148 11.84 18.97 0.21
C ALA A 148 10.67 19.22 1.20
N PHE A 149 9.62 18.39 1.13
CA PHE A 149 8.54 18.41 2.11
C PHE A 149 9.05 18.11 3.54
N LEU A 150 9.89 17.09 3.73
CA LEU A 150 10.47 16.77 5.03
C LEU A 150 11.28 17.97 5.58
N ALA A 151 12.13 18.57 4.76
CA ALA A 151 12.95 19.71 5.16
C ALA A 151 12.10 20.94 5.55
N ALA A 152 11.02 21.22 4.83
CA ALA A 152 10.19 22.39 5.05
C ALA A 152 9.14 22.21 6.17
N ARG A 153 8.65 20.99 6.38
CA ARG A 153 7.45 20.72 7.18
C ARG A 153 7.70 19.88 8.42
N THR A 154 8.95 19.55 8.74
CA THR A 154 9.27 18.69 9.89
C THR A 154 10.44 19.18 10.71
N ARG A 155 10.52 18.71 11.96
CA ARG A 155 11.70 18.80 12.83
C ARG A 155 12.14 17.40 13.25
N PRO A 156 13.45 17.17 13.51
CA PRO A 156 13.92 15.89 14.03
C PRO A 156 13.18 15.47 15.31
N GLY A 157 12.90 14.17 15.45
CA GLY A 157 12.25 13.60 16.63
C GLY A 157 10.77 13.28 16.41
N GLY A 158 10.01 13.14 17.49
CA GLY A 158 8.61 12.70 17.47
C GLY A 158 8.39 11.40 18.22
N GLN A 159 7.14 11.18 18.59
CA GLN A 159 6.70 10.05 19.42
C GLN A 159 5.63 9.26 18.68
N ASP A 160 5.69 7.94 18.79
CA ASP A 160 4.81 7.02 18.04
C ASP A 160 3.33 7.13 18.46
N ASP A 161 3.06 7.67 19.64
CA ASP A 161 1.73 7.89 20.20
C ASP A 161 1.19 9.32 19.97
N ARG A 162 1.98 10.20 19.35
CA ARG A 162 1.58 11.59 19.02
C ARG A 162 1.19 11.69 17.54
N PRO A 163 0.13 12.43 17.18
CA PRO A 163 -0.20 12.66 15.78
C PRO A 163 0.92 13.43 15.07
N GLY A 164 1.14 13.12 13.79
CA GLY A 164 2.05 13.87 12.93
C GLY A 164 3.53 13.52 13.08
N THR A 165 3.89 12.50 13.87
CA THR A 165 5.22 11.88 13.77
C THR A 165 5.30 11.11 12.45
N LEU A 166 6.19 11.55 11.56
CA LEU A 166 6.56 10.85 10.34
C LEU A 166 7.53 9.72 10.67
N LEU A 167 7.19 8.53 10.19
CA LEU A 167 8.02 7.33 10.24
C LEU A 167 8.71 7.19 8.89
N VAL A 168 10.01 7.46 8.82
CA VAL A 168 10.76 7.52 7.55
C VAL A 168 11.83 6.43 7.54
N TRP A 169 11.72 5.48 6.62
CA TRP A 169 12.75 4.45 6.43
C TRP A 169 13.75 4.91 5.37
N ARG A 170 15.02 4.92 5.74
CA ARG A 170 16.15 5.31 4.88
C ARG A 170 17.07 4.11 4.67
N GLY A 171 17.56 3.94 3.44
CA GLY A 171 18.53 2.88 3.11
C GLY A 171 19.97 3.27 3.50
N ASP A 172 20.93 2.40 3.17
CA ASP A 172 22.36 2.59 3.53
C ASP A 172 22.98 3.88 2.94
N GLY A 173 22.47 4.38 1.81
CA GLY A 173 22.86 5.67 1.23
C GLY A 173 22.10 6.88 1.78
N GLY A 174 21.36 6.75 2.87
CA GLY A 174 20.55 7.81 3.47
C GLY A 174 19.28 8.17 2.70
N ALA A 175 19.12 7.74 1.45
CA ALA A 175 17.94 8.01 0.64
C ALA A 175 16.68 7.39 1.24
N VAL A 176 15.58 8.16 1.26
CA VAL A 176 14.27 7.69 1.68
C VAL A 176 13.74 6.56 0.78
N GLN A 177 13.24 5.50 1.42
CA GLN A 177 12.71 4.30 0.78
C GLN A 177 11.23 4.07 1.08
N HIS A 178 10.77 4.45 2.28
CA HIS A 178 9.37 4.32 2.67
C HIS A 178 8.99 5.38 3.70
N ALA A 179 7.70 5.66 3.80
CA ALA A 179 7.17 6.60 4.78
C ALA A 179 5.80 6.17 5.32
N GLY A 180 5.52 6.56 6.55
CA GLY A 180 4.20 6.53 7.18
C GLY A 180 4.03 7.72 8.11
N VAL A 181 2.82 7.94 8.59
CA VAL A 181 2.52 9.02 9.54
C VAL A 181 1.61 8.53 10.65
N THR A 182 1.95 8.90 11.88
CA THR A 182 1.17 8.58 13.07
C THR A 182 -0.08 9.46 13.17
N LEU A 183 -1.17 8.85 13.61
CA LEU A 183 -2.45 9.50 13.90
C LEU A 183 -2.58 9.85 15.39
N GLY A 184 -1.65 9.39 16.23
CA GLY A 184 -1.74 9.43 17.69
C GLY A 184 -2.33 8.14 18.28
N GLY A 185 -2.21 7.98 19.60
CA GLY A 185 -2.75 6.82 20.31
C GLY A 185 -2.18 5.47 19.85
N GLY A 186 -0.98 5.48 19.27
CA GLY A 186 -0.32 4.28 18.74
C GLY A 186 -0.83 3.81 17.37
N TRP A 187 -1.55 4.65 16.62
CA TRP A 187 -2.01 4.34 15.25
C TRP A 187 -1.19 5.07 14.19
N ALA A 188 -0.99 4.46 13.02
CA ALA A 188 -0.35 5.10 11.88
C ALA A 188 -0.97 4.70 10.54
N LEU A 189 -0.91 5.64 9.60
CA LEU A 189 -1.36 5.54 8.22
C LEU A 189 -0.14 5.41 7.29
N HIS A 190 -0.21 4.50 6.32
CA HIS A 190 0.70 4.49 5.18
C HIS A 190 0.05 3.87 3.94
N LYS A 191 0.79 3.89 2.83
CA LYS A 191 0.48 3.07 1.65
C LYS A 191 1.64 2.12 1.40
N PRO A 192 1.48 0.80 1.59
CA PRO A 192 2.58 -0.17 1.52
C PRO A 192 3.28 -0.28 0.16
N SER A 193 2.62 0.07 -0.93
CA SER A 193 3.11 -0.14 -2.30
C SER A 193 2.49 0.86 -3.27
N GLN A 194 3.20 1.13 -4.36
CA GLN A 194 2.71 1.94 -5.49
C GLN A 194 1.65 1.25 -6.35
N LEU A 195 1.41 -0.05 -6.11
CA LEU A 195 0.37 -0.80 -6.79
C LEU A 195 -1.02 -0.31 -6.36
N TRP A 196 -1.92 -0.25 -7.34
CA TRP A 196 -3.29 0.17 -7.11
C TRP A 196 -4.16 -0.79 -6.30
N MET A 197 -3.80 -2.08 -6.32
CA MET A 197 -4.40 -3.14 -5.51
C MET A 197 -3.91 -3.11 -4.06
N THR A 198 -3.06 -2.17 -3.67
CA THR A 198 -2.65 -2.04 -2.27
C THR A 198 -3.37 -0.86 -1.66
N PRO A 199 -4.15 -1.02 -0.57
CA PRO A 199 -4.88 0.09 0.01
C PRO A 199 -3.94 1.01 0.82
N ARG A 200 -4.41 2.22 1.10
CA ARG A 200 -3.90 3.06 2.19
C ARG A 200 -4.41 2.45 3.49
N VAL A 201 -3.54 1.95 4.34
CA VAL A 201 -3.92 1.19 5.54
C VAL A 201 -3.56 1.94 6.80
N VAL A 202 -4.43 1.79 7.80
CA VAL A 202 -4.17 2.20 9.18
C VAL A 202 -3.88 0.95 10.00
N LEU A 203 -2.79 1.00 10.77
CA LEU A 203 -2.32 -0.11 11.61
C LEU A 203 -1.83 0.45 12.95
N PRO A 204 -1.75 -0.39 14.00
CA PRO A 204 -0.94 -0.06 15.17
C PRO A 204 0.50 0.23 14.73
N VAL A 205 1.14 1.25 15.31
CA VAL A 205 2.49 1.70 14.91
C VAL A 205 3.50 0.56 15.00
N GLY A 206 3.43 -0.25 16.06
CA GLY A 206 4.29 -1.42 16.23
C GLY A 206 4.14 -2.44 15.09
N ASP A 207 2.92 -2.69 14.62
CA ASP A 207 2.66 -3.58 13.47
C ASP A 207 3.20 -2.99 12.18
N LEU A 208 2.95 -1.70 11.94
CA LEU A 208 3.43 -0.99 10.76
C LEU A 208 4.96 -1.01 10.70
N VAL A 209 5.64 -0.74 11.82
CA VAL A 209 7.10 -0.74 11.92
C VAL A 209 7.68 -2.13 11.68
N ARG A 210 7.07 -3.18 12.24
CA ARG A 210 7.48 -4.56 11.97
C ARG A 210 7.27 -4.93 10.51
N PHE A 211 6.11 -4.57 9.95
CA PHE A 211 5.76 -4.86 8.56
C PHE A 211 6.72 -4.20 7.55
N CYS A 212 7.15 -2.97 7.84
CA CYS A 212 8.07 -2.23 6.96
C CYS A 212 9.56 -2.58 7.17
N ARG A 213 9.88 -3.52 8.07
CA ARG A 213 11.27 -3.86 8.39
C ARG A 213 11.93 -4.54 7.18
N THR A 214 12.92 -3.86 6.62
CA THR A 214 13.73 -4.33 5.51
C THR A 214 15.21 -4.25 5.89
N ARG A 215 16.01 -5.26 5.54
CA ARG A 215 17.46 -5.28 5.80
C ARG A 215 18.14 -4.07 5.15
N GLY A 216 19.02 -3.38 5.87
CA GLY A 216 19.70 -2.17 5.41
C GLY A 216 18.86 -0.89 5.51
N TRP A 217 17.60 -0.98 5.96
CA TRP A 217 16.78 0.21 6.21
C TRP A 217 16.79 0.59 7.69
N ARG A 218 16.92 1.89 7.95
CA ARG A 218 16.87 2.48 9.29
C ARG A 218 15.64 3.37 9.41
N LEU A 219 14.93 3.26 10.53
CA LEU A 219 13.78 4.09 10.84
C LEU A 219 14.23 5.40 11.49
N HIS A 220 13.82 6.52 10.90
CA HIS A 220 13.98 7.87 11.43
C HIS A 220 12.60 8.44 11.78
N ARG A 221 12.58 9.30 12.78
CA ARG A 221 11.37 10.01 13.22
C ARG A 221 11.56 11.51 13.03
N SER A 222 10.56 12.13 12.44
CA SER A 222 10.44 13.59 12.36
C SER A 222 9.02 14.00 12.74
N SER A 223 8.85 15.11 13.45
CA SER A 223 7.54 15.65 13.82
C SER A 223 7.10 16.70 12.81
N LEU A 224 5.87 16.59 12.31
CA LEU A 224 5.25 17.66 11.52
C LEU A 224 5.17 18.94 12.36
N VAL A 225 5.48 20.08 11.72
CA VAL A 225 5.21 21.40 12.29
C VAL A 225 3.91 21.95 11.71
N THR A 226 3.09 22.55 12.56
CA THR A 226 1.89 23.29 12.12
C THR A 226 2.32 24.38 11.16
N GLN A 227 1.58 24.60 10.05
CA GLN A 227 1.81 25.83 9.27
C GLN A 227 1.42 26.99 10.16
N GLN A 228 2.33 27.95 10.36
CA GLN A 228 1.86 29.28 10.74
C GLN A 228 1.03 29.80 9.57
N PRO A 229 -0.16 30.37 9.82
CA PRO A 229 -0.84 31.11 8.77
C PRO A 229 0.14 32.17 8.25
N VAL A 230 0.33 32.20 6.94
CA VAL A 230 1.03 33.32 6.30
C VAL A 230 0.16 34.53 6.59
N ALA A 231 0.72 35.47 7.36
CA ALA A 231 0.06 36.73 7.71
C ALA A 231 -0.13 37.61 6.48
#